data_AF-A0A0S8KF75-F1
#
_entry.id   AF-A0A0S8KF75-F1
#
_cell.length_a   1.000
_cell.length_b   1.000
_cell.length_c   1.000
_cell.angle_alpha   90.00
_cell.angle_beta   90.00
_cell.angle_gamma   90.00
#
_symmetry.space_group_name_H-M   'P 1'
#
loop_
_entity.id
_entity.type
_entity.pdbx_description
1 polymer ?
#
loop_
_entity_poly.entity_id
_entity_poly.type
_entity_poly.pdbx_seq_one_letter_code
_entity_poly.pdbx_strand_id
1 'polypeptide(L)'
;MQKKLWTVISVLLILGMVLAGCRPAATPTPTPRPKPTEPKPTETPPPPPRLTGTVTLWHAWKETEIPALTDVIAAFSAANPDVAFDVLYVPFDDLRGKYETAAATGEGPTVLIGAADWGPAFYDAELVADVSGMASSEFLSTINEAALGAVRYRGALIGLPQTIKGVVMFRNKEIIPEAPATWWVQTWSAGSSSRQPIWTTLAGS
;
A
#
# COMPACT_ATOMS: atom_id res chain seq x y z
N MET A 1 9.87 29.44 -55.58
CA MET A 1 10.30 28.27 -56.39
C MET A 1 11.26 27.31 -55.66
N GLN A 2 11.67 27.55 -54.40
CA GLN A 2 12.64 26.69 -53.69
C GLN A 2 12.08 25.42 -53.04
N LYS A 3 10.77 25.32 -52.81
CA LYS A 3 10.15 24.14 -52.17
C LYS A 3 10.07 22.92 -53.10
N LYS A 4 10.05 23.14 -54.43
CA LYS A 4 10.06 22.07 -55.45
C LYS A 4 11.46 21.49 -55.70
N LEU A 5 12.51 22.25 -55.38
CA LEU A 5 13.89 21.80 -55.51
C LEU A 5 14.28 20.84 -54.38
N TRP A 6 13.68 21.00 -53.19
CA TRP A 6 13.98 20.15 -52.04
C TRP A 6 13.29 18.78 -52.12
N THR A 7 12.11 18.70 -52.73
CA THR A 7 11.39 17.43 -52.94
C THR A 7 12.11 16.52 -53.95
N VAL A 8 12.82 17.09 -54.93
CA VAL A 8 13.59 16.32 -55.92
C VAL A 8 14.87 15.72 -55.30
N ILE A 9 15.48 16.40 -54.32
CA ILE A 9 16.69 15.92 -53.63
C ILE A 9 16.37 14.78 -52.65
N SER A 10 15.21 14.78 -51.99
CA SER A 10 14.79 13.65 -51.13
C SER A 10 14.44 12.38 -51.91
N VAL A 11 13.96 12.48 -53.15
CA VAL A 11 13.66 11.30 -53.97
C VAL A 11 14.93 10.69 -54.58
N LEU A 12 15.97 11.49 -54.82
CA LEU A 12 17.24 11.00 -55.37
C LEU A 12 18.13 10.25 -54.35
N LEU A 13 17.91 10.45 -53.05
CA LEU A 13 18.67 9.78 -51.98
C LEU A 13 18.17 8.38 -51.63
N ILE A 14 16.94 8.01 -52.05
CA ILE A 14 16.34 6.70 -51.76
C ILE A 14 16.64 5.67 -52.87
N LEU A 15 17.14 6.09 -54.04
CA LEU A 15 17.40 5.22 -55.19
C LEU A 15 18.85 4.67 -55.26
N GLY A 16 19.68 4.90 -54.23
CA GLY A 16 21.11 4.59 -54.25
C GLY A 16 21.57 3.32 -53.53
N MET A 17 20.66 2.48 -52.99
CA MET A 17 21.05 1.37 -52.11
C MET A 17 20.59 -0.01 -52.60
N VAL A 18 20.78 -0.28 -53.89
CA VAL A 18 20.74 -1.63 -54.44
C VAL A 18 21.97 -1.77 -55.33
N LEU A 19 22.84 -2.74 -55.05
CA LEU A 19 23.99 -3.25 -55.83
C LEU A 19 25.31 -3.30 -55.03
N ALA A 20 25.43 -4.29 -54.13
CA ALA A 20 26.70 -4.97 -53.86
C ALA A 20 26.44 -6.24 -53.04
N GLY A 21 26.69 -7.43 -53.61
CA GLY A 21 26.79 -8.64 -52.79
C GLY A 21 26.53 -10.00 -53.44
N CYS A 22 26.87 -10.24 -54.71
CA CYS A 22 27.04 -11.63 -55.17
C CYS A 22 28.33 -12.18 -54.57
N ARG A 23 28.21 -13.19 -53.69
CA ARG A 23 29.33 -13.97 -53.13
C ARG A 23 29.26 -15.39 -53.70
N PRO A 24 30.37 -16.02 -54.13
CA PRO A 24 30.32 -17.37 -54.69
C PRO A 24 29.99 -18.40 -53.60
N ALA A 25 29.11 -19.34 -53.93
CA ALA A 25 28.73 -20.44 -53.06
C ALA A 25 29.92 -21.41 -52.88
N ALA A 26 30.29 -21.67 -51.63
CA ALA A 26 31.22 -22.72 -51.28
C ALA A 26 30.54 -24.09 -51.31
N THR A 27 31.23 -25.07 -51.88
CA THR A 27 30.88 -26.49 -51.94
C THR A 27 30.68 -27.07 -50.52
N PRO A 28 29.62 -27.87 -50.27
CA PRO A 28 29.46 -28.51 -48.96
C PRO A 28 30.44 -29.68 -48.81
N THR A 29 31.33 -29.56 -47.83
CA THR A 29 32.09 -30.69 -47.26
C THR A 29 31.13 -31.55 -46.43
N PRO A 30 31.17 -32.90 -46.53
CA PRO A 30 30.26 -33.77 -45.78
C PRO A 30 30.52 -33.64 -44.26
N THR A 31 29.48 -33.24 -43.53
CA THR A 31 29.47 -33.17 -42.07
C THR A 31 29.55 -34.57 -41.45
N PRO A 32 30.41 -34.82 -40.44
CA PRO A 32 30.42 -36.07 -39.69
C PRO A 32 29.08 -36.27 -38.94
N ARG A 33 28.56 -37.50 -38.98
CA ARG A 33 27.31 -37.92 -38.34
C ARG A 33 27.33 -37.60 -36.83
N PRO A 34 26.26 -37.02 -36.25
CA PRO A 34 26.21 -36.76 -34.82
C PRO A 34 26.17 -38.09 -34.03
N LYS A 35 26.99 -38.15 -32.98
CA LYS A 35 27.01 -39.24 -31.99
C LYS A 35 25.71 -39.18 -31.16
N PRO A 36 25.09 -40.32 -30.79
CA PRO A 36 23.85 -40.33 -30.02
C PRO A 36 23.99 -39.54 -28.71
N THR A 37 23.10 -38.57 -28.51
CA THR A 37 22.98 -37.78 -27.27
C THR A 37 22.37 -38.66 -26.18
N GLU A 38 23.10 -38.81 -25.09
CA GLU A 38 22.65 -39.45 -23.86
C GLU A 38 21.58 -38.57 -23.18
N PRO A 39 20.53 -39.14 -22.56
CA PRO A 39 19.42 -38.37 -22.02
C PRO A 39 19.90 -37.50 -20.84
N LYS A 40 19.73 -36.18 -20.96
CA LYS A 40 19.93 -35.24 -19.84
C LYS A 40 18.91 -35.57 -18.73
N PRO A 41 19.32 -35.66 -17.45
CA PRO A 41 18.39 -35.88 -16.35
C PRO A 41 17.30 -34.80 -16.33
N THR A 42 16.04 -35.22 -16.22
CA THR A 42 14.89 -34.36 -15.94
C THR A 42 15.16 -33.61 -14.63
N GLU A 43 15.38 -32.30 -14.74
CA GLU A 43 15.55 -31.41 -13.59
C GLU A 43 14.18 -31.24 -12.92
N THR A 44 14.07 -31.67 -11.67
CA THR A 44 12.90 -31.49 -10.81
C THR A 44 12.55 -29.99 -10.75
N PRO A 45 11.28 -29.58 -10.91
CA PRO A 45 10.90 -28.18 -10.78
C PRO A 45 11.38 -27.60 -9.44
N PRO A 46 11.98 -26.40 -9.41
CA PRO A 46 12.39 -25.78 -8.16
C PRO A 46 11.18 -25.64 -7.22
N PRO A 47 11.37 -25.90 -5.90
CA PRO A 47 10.30 -25.72 -4.93
C PRO A 47 9.77 -24.28 -4.99
N PRO A 48 8.47 -24.07 -4.70
CA PRO A 48 7.88 -22.74 -4.72
C PRO A 48 8.67 -21.77 -3.83
N PRO A 49 8.74 -20.48 -4.19
CA PRO A 49 9.47 -19.49 -3.42
C PRO A 49 8.95 -19.44 -1.99
N ARG A 50 9.86 -19.63 -1.02
CA ARG A 50 9.56 -19.51 0.41
C ARG A 50 9.71 -18.05 0.83
N LEU A 51 8.73 -17.53 1.57
CA LEU A 51 8.83 -16.21 2.19
C LEU A 51 9.83 -16.29 3.34
N THR A 52 10.81 -15.39 3.37
CA THR A 52 11.85 -15.33 4.41
C THR A 52 12.07 -13.89 4.86
N GLY A 53 12.55 -13.70 6.09
CA GLY A 53 12.95 -12.39 6.62
C GLY A 53 12.22 -12.00 7.92
N THR A 54 12.42 -10.76 8.36
CA THR A 54 11.79 -10.20 9.56
C THR A 54 10.84 -9.07 9.18
N VAL A 55 9.60 -9.17 9.62
CA VAL A 55 8.60 -8.10 9.52
C VAL A 55 8.62 -7.29 10.80
N THR A 56 9.02 -6.02 10.70
CA THR A 56 8.92 -5.07 11.83
C THR A 56 7.54 -4.41 11.81
N LEU A 57 6.81 -4.49 12.92
CA LEU A 57 5.44 -3.99 13.05
C LEU A 57 5.32 -3.05 14.25
N TRP A 58 4.88 -1.81 14.01
CA TRP A 58 4.61 -0.85 15.08
C TRP A 58 3.11 -0.62 15.26
N HIS A 59 2.64 -0.59 16.50
CA HIS A 59 1.23 -0.38 16.82
C HIS A 59 1.05 0.37 18.15
N ALA A 60 -0.16 0.90 18.36
CA ALA A 60 -0.58 1.57 19.60
C ALA A 60 -1.81 0.90 20.26
N TRP A 61 -2.07 -0.36 19.93
CA TRP A 61 -3.18 -1.12 20.48
C TRP A 61 -3.08 -1.35 21.99
N LYS A 62 -4.24 -1.40 22.64
CA LYS A 62 -4.34 -1.65 24.09
C LYS A 62 -4.14 -3.13 24.39
N GLU A 63 -3.84 -3.46 25.64
CA GLU A 63 -3.63 -4.83 26.12
C GLU A 63 -4.76 -5.79 25.74
N THR A 64 -6.01 -5.32 25.70
CA THR A 64 -7.18 -6.13 25.32
C THR A 64 -7.20 -6.54 23.84
N GLU A 65 -6.47 -5.82 22.98
CA GLU A 65 -6.39 -6.09 21.53
C GLU A 65 -5.15 -6.96 21.20
N ILE A 66 -4.17 -7.07 22.12
CA ILE A 66 -2.92 -7.81 21.90
C ILE A 66 -3.13 -9.31 21.61
N PRO A 67 -4.02 -10.04 22.32
CA PRO A 67 -4.23 -11.45 22.03
C PRO A 67 -4.63 -11.71 20.57
N ALA A 68 -5.49 -10.87 20.01
CA ALA A 68 -5.91 -10.99 18.62
C ALA A 68 -4.75 -10.74 17.64
N LEU A 69 -3.86 -9.79 17.93
CA LEU A 69 -2.65 -9.58 17.14
C LEU A 69 -1.71 -10.79 17.21
N THR A 70 -1.50 -11.35 18.41
CA THR A 70 -0.68 -12.53 18.62
C THR A 70 -1.22 -13.74 17.87
N ASP A 71 -2.53 -13.97 17.89
CA ASP A 71 -3.17 -15.07 17.16
C ASP A 71 -2.98 -14.95 15.64
N VAL A 72 -3.11 -13.74 15.09
CA VAL A 72 -2.88 -13.48 13.66
C VAL A 72 -1.42 -13.73 13.28
N ILE A 73 -0.47 -13.26 14.10
CA ILE A 73 0.96 -13.49 13.87
C ILE A 73 1.27 -14.98 13.95
N ALA A 74 0.74 -15.69 14.94
CA ALA A 74 0.94 -17.13 15.11
C ALA A 74 0.39 -17.92 13.90
N ALA A 75 -0.80 -17.58 13.42
CA ALA A 75 -1.37 -18.20 12.23
C ALA A 75 -0.53 -17.93 10.97
N PHE A 76 -0.01 -16.71 10.81
CA PHE A 76 0.88 -16.38 9.70
C PHE A 76 2.21 -17.14 9.78
N SER A 77 2.86 -17.16 10.95
CA SER A 77 4.13 -17.85 11.16
C SER A 77 4.00 -19.37 11.02
N ALA A 78 2.84 -19.96 11.37
CA ALA A 78 2.58 -21.37 11.13
C ALA A 78 2.55 -21.71 9.62
N ALA A 79 2.03 -20.82 8.79
CA ALA A 79 2.04 -20.96 7.33
C ALA A 79 3.40 -20.59 6.71
N ASN A 80 4.18 -19.73 7.36
CA ASN A 80 5.44 -19.16 6.86
C ASN A 80 6.53 -19.24 7.94
N PRO A 81 7.10 -20.42 8.21
CA PRO A 81 8.01 -20.64 9.34
C PRO A 81 9.34 -19.90 9.21
N ASP A 82 9.71 -19.49 8.00
CA ASP A 82 10.95 -18.75 7.73
C ASP A 82 10.77 -17.22 7.87
N VAL A 83 9.57 -16.75 8.27
CA VAL A 83 9.27 -15.34 8.54
C VAL A 83 9.18 -15.09 10.05
N ALA A 84 10.00 -14.15 10.53
CA ALA A 84 9.98 -13.66 11.91
C ALA A 84 9.20 -12.34 12.01
N PHE A 85 8.68 -12.04 13.20
CA PHE A 85 8.04 -10.76 13.52
C PHE A 85 8.78 -10.08 14.66
N ASP A 86 9.03 -8.78 14.50
CA ASP A 86 9.48 -7.88 15.56
C ASP A 86 8.40 -6.83 15.78
N VAL A 87 7.72 -6.91 16.93
CA VAL A 87 6.52 -6.12 17.22
C VAL A 87 6.82 -5.11 18.31
N LEU A 88 6.64 -3.83 17.99
CA LEU A 88 6.88 -2.73 18.92
C LEU A 88 5.56 -2.02 19.26
N TYR A 89 5.22 -2.03 20.54
CA TYR A 89 4.20 -1.14 21.08
C TYR A 89 4.76 0.27 21.28
N VAL A 90 4.02 1.26 20.81
CA VAL A 90 4.28 2.68 21.06
C VAL A 90 2.96 3.35 21.47
N PRO A 91 2.94 4.17 22.54
CA PRO A 91 1.75 4.95 22.88
C PRO A 91 1.22 5.75 21.69
N PHE A 92 -0.10 5.80 21.50
CA PHE A 92 -0.72 6.39 20.31
C PHE A 92 -0.29 7.83 20.06
N ASP A 93 -0.20 8.63 21.13
CA ASP A 93 0.19 10.04 21.08
C ASP A 93 1.64 10.24 20.58
N ASP A 94 2.50 9.25 20.80
CA ASP A 94 3.91 9.27 20.38
C ASP A 94 4.15 8.56 19.03
N LEU A 95 3.27 7.61 18.66
CA LEU A 95 3.48 6.69 17.54
C LEU A 95 3.71 7.43 16.22
N ARG A 96 2.87 8.43 15.92
CA ARG A 96 2.97 9.19 14.68
C ARG A 96 4.34 9.88 14.55
N GLY A 97 4.74 10.66 15.55
CA GLY A 97 5.98 11.44 15.50
C GLY A 97 7.23 10.54 15.46
N LYS A 98 7.21 9.43 16.20
CA LYS A 98 8.30 8.42 16.13
C LYS A 98 8.39 7.78 14.76
N TYR A 99 7.25 7.42 14.16
CA TYR A 99 7.22 6.86 12.81
C TYR A 99 7.75 7.86 11.78
N GLU A 100 7.27 9.10 11.78
CA GLU A 100 7.73 10.15 10.85
C GLU A 100 9.25 10.33 10.93
N THR A 101 9.80 10.39 12.15
CA THR A 101 11.24 10.55 12.38
C THR A 101 12.05 9.35 11.87
N ALA A 102 11.61 8.13 12.17
CA ALA A 102 12.32 6.91 11.77
C ALA A 102 12.19 6.64 10.25
N ALA A 103 11.00 6.85 9.69
CA ALA A 103 10.76 6.66 8.26
C ALA A 103 11.57 7.65 7.41
N ALA A 104 11.73 8.90 7.86
CA ALA A 104 12.55 9.90 7.17
C ALA A 104 14.04 9.53 7.07
N THR A 105 14.54 8.67 7.97
CA THR A 105 15.92 8.13 7.91
C THR A 105 16.01 6.73 7.31
N GLY A 106 14.88 6.17 6.84
CA GLY A 106 14.81 4.80 6.31
C GLY A 106 14.80 3.70 7.37
N GLU A 107 14.63 4.05 8.64
CA GLU A 107 14.61 3.12 9.78
C GLU A 107 13.19 2.84 10.30
N GLY A 108 12.16 3.23 9.53
CA GLY A 108 10.76 2.96 9.85
C GLY A 108 10.43 1.45 9.83
N PRO A 109 9.33 1.04 10.47
CA PRO A 109 8.87 -0.33 10.41
C PRO A 109 8.43 -0.72 9.00
N THR A 110 8.44 -2.02 8.70
CA THR A 110 7.83 -2.57 7.48
C THR A 110 6.32 -2.36 7.48
N VAL A 111 5.67 -2.48 8.65
CA VAL A 111 4.22 -2.31 8.81
C VAL A 111 3.92 -1.35 9.97
N LEU A 112 3.12 -0.34 9.68
CA LEU A 112 2.56 0.56 10.69
C LEU A 112 1.06 0.32 10.83
N ILE A 113 0.60 0.04 12.05
CA ILE A 113 -0.83 0.10 12.39
C ILE A 113 -1.12 1.49 12.96
N GLY A 114 -1.50 2.41 12.06
CA GLY A 114 -1.77 3.81 12.37
C GLY A 114 -3.20 4.23 12.07
N ALA A 115 -3.52 5.49 12.38
CA ALA A 115 -4.82 6.08 12.02
C ALA A 115 -4.86 6.47 10.54
N ALA A 116 -6.01 6.26 9.89
CA ALA A 116 -6.15 6.45 8.45
C ALA A 116 -5.95 7.91 8.00
N ASP A 117 -6.24 8.88 8.87
CA ASP A 117 -6.09 10.31 8.61
C ASP A 117 -4.61 10.75 8.46
N TRP A 118 -3.65 9.94 8.93
CA TRP A 118 -2.22 10.22 8.75
C TRP A 118 -1.75 9.89 7.33
N GLY A 119 -2.41 8.92 6.68
CA GLY A 119 -2.00 8.35 5.40
C GLY A 119 -1.75 9.38 4.29
N PRO A 120 -2.67 10.33 4.02
CA PRO A 120 -2.46 11.33 2.97
C PRO A 120 -1.17 12.14 3.14
N ALA A 121 -0.88 12.58 4.37
CA ALA A 121 0.34 13.33 4.67
C ALA A 121 1.60 12.48 4.52
N PHE A 122 1.55 11.22 4.97
CA PHE A 122 2.66 10.27 4.79
C PHE A 122 2.91 9.96 3.31
N TYR A 123 1.86 9.83 2.51
CA TYR A 123 1.99 9.56 1.08
C TYR A 123 2.59 10.76 0.34
N ASP A 124 2.11 11.97 0.65
CA ASP A 124 2.67 13.21 0.10
C ASP A 124 4.14 13.43 0.50
N ALA A 125 4.57 12.90 1.64
CA ALA A 125 5.95 12.92 2.12
C ALA A 125 6.77 11.67 1.71
N GLU A 126 6.24 10.80 0.86
CA GLU A 126 6.88 9.55 0.39
C GLU A 126 7.28 8.58 1.53
N LEU A 127 6.61 8.66 2.68
CA LEU A 127 6.88 7.79 3.84
C LEU A 127 6.11 6.46 3.76
N VAL A 128 5.03 6.39 2.98
CA VAL A 128 4.25 5.16 2.74
C VAL A 128 4.17 4.84 1.26
N ALA A 129 4.16 3.55 0.93
CA ALA A 129 4.08 3.06 -0.44
C ALA A 129 2.63 2.92 -0.92
N ASP A 130 2.44 2.96 -2.24
CA ASP A 130 1.22 2.46 -2.87
C ASP A 130 1.19 0.93 -2.82
N VAL A 131 0.19 0.38 -2.12
CA VAL A 131 -0.01 -1.06 -1.95
C VAL A 131 -1.08 -1.63 -2.88
N SER A 132 -1.54 -0.88 -3.88
CA SER A 132 -2.57 -1.33 -4.83
C SER A 132 -2.21 -2.65 -5.53
N GLY A 133 -0.92 -2.88 -5.80
CA GLY A 133 -0.43 -4.11 -6.42
C GLY A 133 -0.22 -5.28 -5.45
N MET A 134 -0.41 -5.07 -4.15
CA MET A 134 -0.13 -6.08 -3.11
C MET A 134 -1.39 -6.81 -2.63
N ALA A 135 -2.58 -6.28 -2.95
CA ALA A 135 -3.87 -6.87 -2.57
C ALA A 135 -4.65 -7.32 -3.81
N SER A 136 -5.22 -8.52 -3.78
CA SER A 136 -6.07 -9.01 -4.88
C SER A 136 -7.37 -8.22 -4.95
N SER A 137 -7.92 -8.04 -6.16
CA SER A 137 -9.23 -7.41 -6.36
C SER A 137 -10.34 -8.17 -5.64
N GLU A 138 -10.23 -9.50 -5.60
CA GLU A 138 -11.14 -10.37 -4.85
C GLU A 138 -11.11 -10.03 -3.35
N PHE A 139 -9.94 -9.94 -2.73
CA PHE A 139 -9.80 -9.55 -1.33
C PHE A 139 -10.37 -8.15 -1.08
N LEU A 140 -10.00 -7.16 -1.90
CA LEU A 140 -10.50 -5.80 -1.75
C LEU A 140 -12.02 -5.72 -1.89
N SER A 141 -12.65 -6.55 -2.73
CA SER A 141 -14.12 -6.58 -2.86
C SER A 141 -14.84 -7.07 -1.60
N THR A 142 -14.15 -7.74 -0.67
CA THR A 142 -14.72 -8.17 0.61
C THR A 142 -14.75 -7.06 1.67
N ILE A 143 -14.04 -5.95 1.42
CA ILE A 143 -13.88 -4.87 2.38
C ILE A 143 -14.99 -3.83 2.18
N ASN A 144 -15.50 -3.29 3.29
CA ASN A 144 -16.46 -2.19 3.28
C ASN A 144 -15.94 -1.00 2.45
N GLU A 145 -16.76 -0.49 1.53
CA GLU A 145 -16.37 0.59 0.61
C GLU A 145 -15.95 1.88 1.32
N ALA A 146 -16.63 2.26 2.41
CA ALA A 146 -16.27 3.47 3.15
C ALA A 146 -14.90 3.33 3.83
N ALA A 147 -14.57 2.13 4.30
CA ALA A 147 -13.25 1.85 4.87
C ALA A 147 -12.15 1.87 3.80
N LEU A 148 -12.41 1.31 2.61
CA LEU A 148 -11.49 1.43 1.48
C LEU A 148 -11.31 2.88 1.04
N GLY A 149 -12.38 3.68 1.03
CA GLY A 149 -12.32 5.10 0.71
C GLY A 149 -11.39 5.87 1.64
N ALA A 150 -11.34 5.51 2.92
CA ALA A 150 -10.48 6.17 3.92
C ALA A 150 -8.97 5.94 3.69
N VAL A 151 -8.59 4.91 2.94
CA VAL A 151 -7.18 4.58 2.64
C VAL A 151 -6.85 4.69 1.14
N ARG A 152 -7.74 5.30 0.36
CA ARG A 152 -7.48 5.66 -1.03
C ARG A 152 -7.17 7.14 -1.13
N TYR A 153 -6.02 7.46 -1.69
CA TYR A 153 -5.58 8.85 -1.83
C TYR A 153 -4.86 9.04 -3.16
N ARG A 154 -5.25 10.06 -3.93
CA ARG A 154 -4.67 10.39 -5.25
C ARG A 154 -4.54 9.21 -6.23
N GLY A 155 -5.50 8.28 -6.17
CA GLY A 155 -5.52 7.09 -7.04
C GLY A 155 -4.66 5.93 -6.55
N ALA A 156 -3.89 6.10 -5.46
CA ALA A 156 -3.15 5.05 -4.79
C ALA A 156 -3.97 4.44 -3.64
N LEU A 157 -3.66 3.19 -3.32
CA LEU A 157 -4.09 2.53 -2.08
C LEU A 157 -2.95 2.65 -1.10
N ILE A 158 -3.10 3.50 -0.09
CA ILE A 158 -2.01 3.89 0.83
C ILE A 158 -2.03 3.09 2.14
N GLY A 159 -2.87 2.06 2.21
CA GLY A 159 -3.00 1.16 3.36
C GLY A 159 -4.13 0.17 3.18
N LEU A 160 -4.26 -0.76 4.12
CA LEU A 160 -5.37 -1.71 4.19
C LEU A 160 -6.20 -1.42 5.45
N PRO A 161 -7.52 -1.23 5.34
CA PRO A 161 -8.33 -0.95 6.50
C PRO A 161 -8.54 -2.23 7.30
N GLN A 162 -8.28 -2.17 8.61
CA GLN A 162 -8.40 -3.32 9.51
C GLN A 162 -9.53 -3.13 10.53
N THR A 163 -9.76 -1.90 11.02
CA THR A 163 -10.85 -1.60 11.97
C THR A 163 -11.52 -0.28 11.59
N ILE A 164 -12.86 -0.23 11.68
CA ILE A 164 -13.63 1.02 11.63
C ILE A 164 -13.96 1.41 13.08
N LYS A 165 -13.43 2.54 13.55
CA LYS A 165 -13.73 3.07 14.89
C LYS A 165 -14.71 4.24 14.76
N GLY A 166 -15.89 4.08 15.36
CA GLY A 166 -16.91 5.13 15.45
C GLY A 166 -17.00 5.70 16.86
N VAL A 167 -17.19 7.01 16.97
CA VAL A 167 -17.51 7.66 18.25
C VAL A 167 -19.01 7.53 18.47
N VAL A 168 -19.38 7.01 19.64
CA VAL A 168 -20.78 6.93 20.07
C VAL A 168 -20.96 7.65 21.40
N MET A 169 -22.14 8.23 21.61
CA MET A 169 -22.49 8.84 22.88
C MET A 169 -23.08 7.80 23.82
N PHE A 170 -22.40 7.53 24.93
CA PHE A 170 -22.93 6.72 26.02
C PHE A 170 -23.74 7.60 26.97
N ARG A 171 -24.98 7.19 27.29
CA ARG A 171 -25.83 7.87 28.28
C ARG A 171 -26.00 7.01 29.52
N ASN A 172 -25.80 7.60 30.69
CA ASN A 172 -26.25 6.99 31.94
C ASN A 172 -27.76 7.26 32.10
N LYS A 173 -28.58 6.21 31.99
CA LYS A 173 -30.05 6.31 32.06
C LYS A 173 -30.57 6.70 33.45
N GLU A 174 -29.79 6.52 34.51
CA GLU A 174 -30.18 6.93 35.87
C GLU A 174 -30.11 8.46 36.03
N ILE A 175 -29.18 9.10 35.31
CA ILE A 175 -28.99 10.56 35.35
C ILE A 175 -29.81 11.24 34.25
N ILE A 176 -29.89 10.63 33.06
CA ILE A 176 -30.60 11.17 31.89
C ILE A 176 -31.54 10.07 31.33
N PRO A 177 -32.78 9.97 31.84
CA PRO A 177 -33.72 8.89 31.51
C PRO A 177 -34.19 8.92 30.05
N GLU A 178 -34.35 10.10 29.47
CA GLU A 178 -34.81 10.30 28.10
C GLU A 178 -33.65 10.49 27.12
N ALA A 179 -33.73 9.86 25.95
CA ALA A 179 -32.72 10.05 24.92
C ALA A 179 -32.91 11.45 24.29
N PRO A 180 -31.84 12.23 24.08
CA PRO A 180 -31.97 13.53 23.42
C PRO A 180 -32.45 13.35 21.98
N ALA A 181 -33.50 14.08 21.60
CA ALA A 181 -34.07 14.02 20.25
C ALA A 181 -33.13 14.56 19.16
N THR A 182 -32.19 15.43 19.52
CA THR A 182 -31.14 15.96 18.64
C THR A 182 -29.83 16.14 19.40
N TRP A 183 -28.72 16.00 18.68
CA TRP A 183 -27.36 16.03 19.25
C TRP A 183 -26.94 17.35 19.89
N TRP A 184 -27.54 18.48 19.47
CA TRP A 184 -27.09 19.83 19.83
C TRP A 184 -27.89 20.51 20.96
N VAL A 185 -29.17 20.15 21.16
CA VAL A 185 -30.08 20.91 22.05
C VAL A 185 -29.79 20.67 23.55
N GLN A 186 -29.25 19.52 23.94
CA GLN A 186 -29.13 19.16 25.36
C GLN A 186 -27.72 19.22 25.95
N THR A 187 -26.66 19.16 25.14
CA THR A 187 -25.29 19.31 25.63
C THR A 187 -25.05 20.72 26.19
N TRP A 188 -25.74 21.72 25.64
CA TRP A 188 -25.70 23.10 26.13
C TRP A 188 -26.53 23.31 27.41
N SER A 189 -27.74 22.74 27.49
CA SER A 189 -28.64 22.94 28.65
C SER A 189 -28.19 22.16 29.91
N ALA A 190 -27.54 21.01 29.74
CA ALA A 190 -27.00 20.23 30.85
C ALA A 190 -25.71 20.85 31.44
N GLY A 191 -24.89 21.51 30.60
CA GLY A 191 -23.65 22.17 31.03
C GLY A 191 -23.85 23.58 31.61
N SER A 192 -24.87 24.32 31.15
CA SER A 192 -25.09 25.72 31.54
C SER A 192 -25.59 25.90 32.98
N SER A 193 -25.99 24.83 33.67
CA SER A 193 -26.45 24.93 35.05
C SER A 193 -25.31 24.97 36.08
N SER A 194 -24.04 24.81 35.68
CA SER A 194 -22.92 24.81 36.64
C SER A 194 -21.61 25.51 36.25
N ARG A 195 -21.46 26.12 35.06
CA ARG A 195 -20.36 27.09 34.79
C ARG A 195 -20.67 27.94 33.55
N GLN A 196 -20.43 29.24 33.67
CA GLN A 196 -20.60 30.26 32.63
C GLN A 196 -19.84 29.91 31.33
N PRO A 197 -20.43 30.10 30.14
CA PRO A 197 -19.71 29.90 28.89
C PRO A 197 -18.76 31.07 28.62
N ILE A 198 -17.48 30.75 28.47
CA ILE A 198 -16.49 31.62 27.84
C ILE A 198 -16.83 31.67 26.35
N TRP A 199 -17.02 32.90 25.87
CA TRP A 199 -17.33 33.32 24.51
C TRP A 199 -16.61 32.54 23.40
N THR A 200 -17.37 32.05 22.41
CA THR A 200 -16.85 31.83 21.05
C THR A 200 -17.82 32.46 20.05
N THR A 201 -17.46 33.64 19.58
CA THR A 201 -17.99 34.20 18.33
C THR A 201 -17.36 33.40 17.19
N LEU A 202 -18.17 32.65 16.45
CA LEU A 202 -17.87 32.27 15.07
C LEU A 202 -19.06 32.72 14.22
N ALA A 203 -19.03 34.00 13.88
CA ALA A 203 -19.73 34.55 12.73
C ALA A 203 -18.65 34.97 11.74
N GLY A 204 -18.68 34.38 10.55
CA GLY A 204 -17.75 34.65 9.47
C GLY A 204 -18.04 33.75 8.30
N SER A 205 -18.99 34.22 7.49
CA SER A 205 -19.40 33.76 6.15
C SER A 205 -18.25 33.36 5.23
#